data_AF-A0A7Y9C7T8-F1
#
_entry.id   AF-A0A7Y9C7T8-F1
#
_cell.length_a   1.000
_cell.length_b   1.000
_cell.length_c   1.000
_cell.angle_alpha   90.00
_cell.angle_beta   90.00
_cell.angle_gamma   90.00
#
_symmetry.space_group_name_H-M   'P 1'
#
loop_
_entity.id
_entity.type
_entity.pdbx_description
1 polymer ?
#
loop_
_entity_poly.entity_id
_entity_poly.type
_entity_poly.pdbx_seq_one_letter_code
_entity_poly.pdbx_strand_id
1 'polypeptide(L)'
;MKKVLVILSVLMSQLLSAQFFGEPTYGTFKPLAEKKYVVTCWVSEEYAQQQLNYTHTRLKISFLRNLEEGQYPNYNYSFSPSGPIIDGWQRITGIIEIPPLPVAPDANTPADELAIVIYLDNDNNSTVGAYFDDVRFYPYNGNMKSFVYDEDNRRLMAELDENNYATFYEYDLEGGLIRVKKETENGVYTIQETRSKTAR
;
A
#
# COMPACT_ATOMS: atom_id res chain seq x y z
N MET A 1 -7.99 13.72 -21.34
CA MET A 1 -8.93 12.85 -20.62
C MET A 1 -8.44 12.71 -19.18
N LYS A 2 -9.37 12.48 -18.25
CA LYS A 2 -9.29 12.89 -16.83
C LYS A 2 -8.07 12.29 -16.11
N LYS A 3 -7.19 13.15 -15.59
CA LYS A 3 -6.31 12.79 -14.47
C LYS A 3 -7.22 12.38 -13.32
N VAL A 4 -7.26 11.09 -12.97
CA VAL A 4 -7.88 10.67 -11.72
C VAL A 4 -6.84 10.94 -10.64
N LEU A 5 -6.87 12.17 -10.15
CA LEU A 5 -6.21 12.53 -8.91
C LEU A 5 -7.06 11.93 -7.79
N VAL A 6 -6.59 10.83 -7.19
CA VAL A 6 -7.16 10.36 -5.93
C VAL A 6 -6.69 11.34 -4.85
N ILE A 7 -7.42 12.44 -4.68
CA ILE A 7 -7.37 13.20 -3.44
C ILE A 7 -8.24 12.40 -2.48
N LEU A 8 -7.66 11.89 -1.40
CA LEU A 8 -8.44 11.45 -0.25
C LEU A 8 -9.06 12.71 0.40
N SER A 9 -10.14 13.24 -0.17
CA SER A 9 -10.90 14.34 0.40
C SER A 9 -11.89 13.77 1.41
N VAL A 10 -11.44 13.60 2.65
CA VAL A 10 -12.36 13.48 3.77
C VAL A 10 -13.10 14.81 3.84
N LEU A 11 -14.41 14.80 3.54
CA LEU A 11 -15.31 15.91 3.75
C LEU A 11 -15.53 16.07 5.26
N MET A 12 -14.49 16.54 5.93
CA MET A 12 -14.58 17.16 7.24
C MET A 12 -14.18 18.61 6.99
N SER A 13 -15.09 19.54 7.28
CA SER A 13 -14.69 20.92 7.47
C SER A 13 -13.53 20.95 8.46
N GLN A 14 -12.43 21.58 8.01
CA GLN A 14 -11.09 21.66 8.60
C GLN A 14 -10.06 20.73 7.96
N LEU A 15 -9.12 21.39 7.28
CA LEU A 15 -7.83 20.88 6.80
C LEU A 15 -7.30 19.77 7.70
N LEU A 16 -7.38 18.52 7.25
CA LEU A 16 -6.60 17.44 7.84
C LEU A 16 -5.20 17.49 7.23
N SER A 17 -4.44 18.51 7.59
CA SER A 17 -2.98 18.40 7.58
C SER A 17 -2.65 17.38 8.66
N ALA A 18 -1.83 16.36 8.38
CA ALA A 18 -1.32 15.45 9.41
C ALA A 18 -0.31 16.15 10.37
N GLN A 19 -0.35 17.48 10.48
CA GLN A 19 0.46 18.28 11.38
C GLN A 19 -0.46 19.25 12.12
N PHE A 20 -0.93 18.82 13.28
CA PHE A 20 -1.54 19.70 14.27
C PHE A 20 -0.39 20.38 15.03
N PHE A 21 -0.17 21.66 14.78
CA PHE A 21 0.77 22.47 15.56
C PHE A 21 0.17 22.74 16.95
N GLY A 22 0.74 22.18 18.02
CA GLY A 22 0.47 22.67 19.38
C GLY A 22 0.51 21.64 20.51
N GLU A 23 0.36 20.33 20.24
CA GLU A 23 0.40 19.30 21.27
C GLU A 23 1.18 18.07 20.76
N PRO A 24 1.88 17.30 21.63
CA PRO A 24 2.61 16.12 21.21
C PRO A 24 1.60 15.06 20.77
N THR A 25 1.29 15.04 19.47
CA THR A 25 0.41 14.04 18.86
C THR A 25 1.15 12.72 18.77
N TYR A 26 0.99 11.88 19.79
CA TYR A 26 1.33 10.47 19.76
C TYR A 26 0.41 9.76 18.74
N GLY A 27 0.71 9.85 17.45
CA GLY A 27 -0.08 9.14 16.43
C GLY A 27 0.08 9.57 14.97
N THR A 28 0.91 10.57 14.65
CA THR A 28 1.10 10.98 13.25
C THR A 28 2.16 10.12 12.55
N PHE A 29 1.88 9.72 11.31
CA PHE A 29 2.85 9.04 10.45
C PHE A 29 4.07 9.95 10.23
N LYS A 30 5.20 9.60 10.86
CA LYS A 30 6.43 10.41 10.84
C LYS A 30 7.64 9.54 10.52
N PRO A 31 7.88 9.23 9.23
CA PRO A 31 9.11 8.57 8.81
C PRO A 31 10.35 9.36 9.23
N LEU A 32 11.41 8.63 9.61
CA LEU A 32 12.68 9.21 10.00
C LEU A 32 13.52 9.48 8.75
N ALA A 33 14.09 10.69 8.65
CA ALA A 33 15.06 11.02 7.62
C ALA A 33 16.28 10.10 7.67
N GLU A 34 16.89 9.88 6.51
CA GLU A 34 18.08 9.04 6.33
C GLU A 34 17.88 7.59 6.82
N LYS A 35 16.61 7.14 6.83
CA LYS A 35 16.24 5.75 7.07
C LYS A 35 15.61 5.15 5.84
N LYS A 36 15.79 3.83 5.72
CA LYS A 36 15.24 3.03 4.64
C LYS A 36 13.86 2.53 5.00
N TYR A 37 12.99 2.52 4.00
CA TYR A 37 11.62 2.03 4.07
C TYR A 37 11.35 1.11 2.89
N VAL A 38 10.48 0.14 3.09
CA VAL A 38 9.92 -0.69 2.04
C VAL A 38 8.57 -0.12 1.64
N VAL A 39 8.36 -0.03 0.33
CA VAL A 39 7.09 0.33 -0.29
C VAL A 39 6.64 -0.81 -1.18
N THR A 40 5.38 -1.21 -1.06
CA THR A 40 4.83 -2.30 -1.87
C THR A 40 3.37 -2.06 -2.17
N CYS A 41 2.89 -2.60 -3.28
CA CYS A 41 1.47 -2.67 -3.61
C CYS A 41 1.21 -3.83 -4.57
N TRP A 42 -0.06 -4.24 -4.67
CA TRP A 42 -0.54 -5.08 -5.75
C TRP A 42 -1.06 -4.21 -6.90
N VAL A 43 -0.86 -4.67 -8.13
CA VAL A 43 -1.39 -4.01 -9.32
C VAL A 43 -2.01 -5.02 -10.27
N SER A 44 -3.10 -4.62 -10.92
CA SER A 44 -3.75 -5.36 -11.99
C SER A 44 -3.87 -4.47 -13.22
N GLU A 45 -3.55 -4.99 -14.40
CA GLU A 45 -3.75 -4.32 -15.68
C GLU A 45 -4.78 -5.12 -16.52
N GLU A 46 -5.77 -4.41 -17.07
CA GLU A 46 -6.91 -5.00 -17.78
C GLU A 46 -6.56 -5.36 -19.23
N TYR A 47 -6.02 -6.55 -19.43
CA TYR A 47 -5.78 -7.09 -20.77
C TYR A 47 -6.84 -8.11 -21.18
N ALA A 48 -7.19 -8.10 -22.47
CA ALA A 48 -8.03 -9.14 -23.07
C ALA A 48 -7.31 -10.49 -23.19
N GLN A 49 -5.98 -10.49 -23.16
CA GLN A 49 -5.13 -11.68 -23.25
C GLN A 49 -4.28 -11.80 -22.00
N GLN A 50 -3.97 -13.03 -21.59
CA GLN A 50 -3.11 -13.30 -20.45
C GLN A 50 -1.72 -12.70 -20.68
N GLN A 51 -1.24 -11.92 -19.70
CA GLN A 51 0.09 -11.36 -19.70
C GLN A 51 1.03 -12.21 -18.84
N LEU A 52 2.33 -12.13 -19.13
CA LEU A 52 3.38 -12.68 -18.27
C LEU A 52 3.92 -11.64 -17.29
N ASN A 53 3.84 -10.36 -17.65
CA ASN A 53 4.23 -9.21 -16.83
C ASN A 53 3.40 -7.99 -17.24
N TYR A 54 3.10 -7.15 -16.26
CA TYR A 54 2.50 -5.84 -16.42
C TYR A 54 3.58 -4.77 -16.61
N THR A 55 3.34 -3.80 -17.49
CA THR A 55 4.40 -2.88 -17.95
C THR A 55 4.01 -1.42 -17.91
N HIS A 56 2.71 -1.09 -17.88
CA HIS A 56 2.21 0.28 -17.93
C HIS A 56 2.15 0.93 -16.56
N THR A 57 2.10 0.13 -15.50
CA THR A 57 1.96 0.62 -14.14
C THR A 57 3.30 0.82 -13.46
N ARG A 58 3.36 1.84 -12.60
CA ARG A 58 4.52 2.18 -11.79
C ARG A 58 4.07 2.67 -10.42
N LEU A 59 4.80 2.28 -9.38
CA LEU A 59 4.74 2.91 -8.07
C LEU A 59 5.85 3.95 -8.00
N LYS A 60 5.50 5.25 -8.01
CA LYS A 60 6.49 6.33 -7.92
C LYS A 60 6.44 6.99 -6.56
N ILE A 61 7.60 7.33 -6.02
CA ILE A 61 7.73 8.04 -4.75
C ILE A 61 8.56 9.29 -5.02
N SER A 62 8.02 10.44 -4.67
CA SER A 62 8.71 11.73 -4.78
C SER A 62 8.76 12.42 -3.43
N PHE A 63 9.78 13.25 -3.26
CA PHE A 63 9.93 14.10 -2.09
C PHE A 63 9.81 15.55 -2.52
N LEU A 64 8.93 16.29 -1.84
CA LEU A 64 8.68 17.70 -2.12
C LEU A 64 9.10 18.56 -0.94
N ARG A 65 9.58 19.76 -1.22
CA ARG A 65 9.87 20.80 -0.23
C ARG A 65 8.78 21.85 -0.33
N ASN A 66 8.10 22.17 0.76
CA ASN A 66 6.94 23.09 0.78
C ASN A 66 5.88 22.74 -0.29
N LEU A 67 5.69 21.45 -0.55
CA LEU A 67 4.78 20.93 -1.58
C LEU A 67 5.13 21.35 -3.03
N GLU A 68 6.33 21.85 -3.28
CA GLU A 68 6.82 22.18 -4.62
C GLU A 68 7.54 20.99 -5.29
N GLU A 69 7.12 20.67 -6.51
CA GLU A 69 7.62 19.53 -7.28
C GLU A 69 9.06 19.77 -7.82
N GLY A 70 9.87 18.71 -7.85
CA GLY A 70 11.23 18.76 -8.44
C GLY A 70 12.37 19.20 -7.51
N GLN A 71 12.09 19.44 -6.22
CA GLN A 71 13.10 19.91 -5.26
C GLN A 71 14.09 18.82 -4.79
N TYR A 72 13.73 17.54 -4.92
CA TYR A 72 14.57 16.39 -4.53
C TYR A 72 14.81 15.39 -5.69
N PRO A 73 15.45 15.79 -6.80
CA PRO A 73 15.60 14.94 -7.99
C PRO A 73 16.24 13.57 -7.70
N ASN A 74 17.25 13.54 -6.83
CA ASN A 74 18.02 12.33 -6.49
C ASN A 74 17.27 11.33 -5.60
N TYR A 75 16.09 11.69 -5.09
CA TYR A 75 15.28 10.85 -4.21
C TYR A 75 13.95 10.45 -4.85
N ASN A 76 13.77 10.66 -6.16
CA ASN A 76 12.58 10.15 -6.84
C ASN A 76 12.78 8.68 -7.22
N TYR A 77 11.85 7.85 -6.78
CA TYR A 77 11.85 6.42 -7.05
C TYR A 77 10.72 6.06 -8.02
N SER A 78 10.95 5.06 -8.87
CA SER A 78 9.95 4.52 -9.79
C SER A 78 10.14 3.01 -9.86
N PHE A 79 9.17 2.26 -9.34
CA PHE A 79 9.19 0.81 -9.27
C PHE A 79 8.19 0.21 -10.26
N SER A 80 8.60 -0.87 -10.91
CA SER A 80 7.79 -1.59 -11.89
C SER A 80 7.26 -2.90 -11.30
N PRO A 81 6.16 -3.45 -11.82
CA PRO A 81 5.70 -4.79 -11.47
C PRO A 81 6.77 -5.84 -11.72
N SER A 82 6.85 -6.83 -10.83
CA SER A 82 7.81 -7.92 -10.92
C SER A 82 7.29 -9.18 -10.23
N GLY A 83 7.88 -10.33 -10.58
CA GLY A 83 7.42 -11.64 -10.10
C GLY A 83 6.23 -12.18 -10.89
N PRO A 84 5.64 -13.30 -10.47
CA PRO A 84 4.50 -13.90 -11.17
C PRO A 84 3.23 -13.03 -11.05
N ILE A 85 2.37 -13.12 -12.06
CA ILE A 85 0.99 -12.64 -11.97
C ILE A 85 0.15 -13.75 -11.34
N ILE A 86 -0.48 -13.45 -10.21
CA ILE A 86 -1.27 -14.38 -9.40
C ILE A 86 -2.69 -13.84 -9.37
N ASP A 87 -3.63 -14.62 -9.90
CA ASP A 87 -5.05 -14.24 -9.98
C ASP A 87 -5.30 -12.84 -10.57
N GLY A 88 -4.52 -12.47 -11.60
CA GLY A 88 -4.62 -11.16 -12.26
C GLY A 88 -3.95 -10.01 -11.51
N TRP A 89 -3.22 -10.27 -10.43
CA TRP A 89 -2.45 -9.29 -9.67
C TRP A 89 -0.96 -9.55 -9.73
N GLN A 90 -0.17 -8.50 -9.86
CA GLN A 90 1.29 -8.54 -9.83
C GLN A 90 1.80 -7.57 -8.77
N ARG A 91 2.89 -7.94 -8.09
CA ARG A 91 3.43 -7.13 -7.01
C ARG A 91 4.42 -6.08 -7.53
N ILE A 92 4.35 -4.88 -6.98
CA ILE A 92 5.41 -3.87 -7.06
C ILE A 92 6.05 -3.78 -5.68
N THR A 93 7.38 -3.88 -5.60
CA THR A 93 8.13 -3.71 -4.35
C THR A 93 9.34 -2.83 -4.59
N GLY A 94 9.67 -2.00 -3.60
CA GLY A 94 10.78 -1.08 -3.67
C GLY A 94 11.33 -0.74 -2.29
N ILE A 95 12.61 -0.38 -2.26
CA ILE A 95 13.25 0.17 -1.08
C ILE A 95 13.57 1.62 -1.39
N ILE A 96 13.12 2.51 -0.52
CA ILE A 96 13.40 3.95 -0.59
C ILE A 96 14.22 4.37 0.61
N GLU A 97 14.91 5.50 0.49
CA GLU A 97 15.57 6.18 1.61
C GLU A 97 15.01 7.58 1.72
N ILE A 98 14.57 7.97 2.92
CA ILE A 98 14.04 9.31 3.15
C ILE A 98 15.20 10.30 3.11
N PRO A 99 15.11 11.41 2.34
CA PRO A 99 16.17 12.41 2.30
C PRO A 99 16.39 13.05 3.69
N PRO A 100 17.55 13.70 3.89
CA PRO A 100 17.77 14.55 5.05
C PRO A 100 16.66 15.62 5.17
N LEU A 101 16.26 15.94 6.40
CA LEU A 101 15.27 16.99 6.64
C LEU A 101 15.79 18.35 6.14
N PRO A 102 14.92 19.20 5.56
CA PRO A 102 15.26 20.59 5.32
C PRO A 102 15.77 21.25 6.60
N VAL A 103 16.89 21.95 6.51
CA VAL A 103 17.44 22.73 7.63
C VAL A 103 17.05 24.18 7.41
N ALA A 104 16.54 24.82 8.46
CA ALA A 104 16.27 26.24 8.47
C ALA A 104 17.53 27.03 8.06
N PRO A 105 17.42 28.01 7.16
CA PRO A 105 18.58 28.79 6.74
C PRO A 105 19.14 29.65 7.88
N ASP A 106 18.29 30.04 8.85
CA ASP A 106 18.65 30.78 10.05
C ASP A 106 17.66 30.53 11.20
N ALA A 107 17.93 31.10 12.38
CA ALA A 107 17.11 30.91 13.58
C ALA A 107 15.72 31.57 13.55
N ASN A 108 15.47 32.47 12.58
CA ASN A 108 14.21 33.22 12.47
C ASN A 108 13.32 32.70 11.34
N THR A 109 13.85 31.84 10.48
CA THR A 109 13.15 31.24 9.35
C THR A 109 12.78 29.80 9.69
N PRO A 110 11.50 29.40 9.64
CA PRO A 110 11.12 28.00 9.82
C PRO A 110 11.84 27.09 8.81
N ALA A 111 12.20 25.89 9.23
CA ALA A 111 12.64 24.86 8.30
C ALA A 111 11.49 24.49 7.36
N ASP A 112 11.81 24.20 6.10
CA ASP A 112 10.80 23.81 5.14
C ASP A 112 10.18 22.45 5.48
N GLU A 113 8.98 22.24 4.97
CA GLU A 113 8.28 20.98 5.15
C GLU A 113 8.74 19.97 4.10
N LEU A 114 9.06 18.75 4.55
CA LEU A 114 9.28 17.61 3.68
C LEU A 114 7.97 16.83 3.52
N ALA A 115 7.46 16.75 2.29
CA ALA A 115 6.33 15.91 1.95
C ALA A 115 6.78 14.69 1.16
N ILE A 116 6.21 13.52 1.49
CA ILE A 116 6.39 12.28 0.74
C ILE A 116 5.13 12.10 -0.09
N VAL A 117 5.29 11.99 -1.41
CA VAL A 117 4.17 11.81 -2.33
C VAL A 117 4.31 10.46 -3.00
N ILE A 118 3.27 9.64 -2.89
CA ILE A 118 3.18 8.33 -3.53
C ILE A 118 2.24 8.47 -4.73
N TYR A 119 2.73 8.12 -5.91
CA TYR A 119 1.95 8.12 -7.14
C TYR A 119 1.72 6.67 -7.58
N LEU A 120 0.44 6.36 -7.80
CA LEU A 120 -0.01 5.15 -8.47
C LEU A 120 -0.18 5.50 -9.95
N ASP A 121 0.87 5.27 -10.71
CA ASP A 121 1.00 5.75 -12.08
C ASP A 121 0.60 4.62 -13.04
N ASN A 122 -0.37 4.90 -13.90
CA ASN A 122 -0.66 4.11 -15.09
C ASN A 122 -0.30 5.00 -16.28
N ASP A 123 0.71 4.59 -17.05
CA ASP A 123 1.31 5.38 -18.13
C ASP A 123 0.24 6.13 -18.94
N ASN A 124 0.42 7.45 -19.09
CA ASN A 124 -0.58 8.34 -19.68
C ASN A 124 -0.91 8.01 -21.15
N ASN A 125 -0.10 7.18 -21.79
CA ASN A 125 -0.30 6.70 -23.15
C ASN A 125 -0.97 5.32 -23.23
N SER A 126 -1.26 4.70 -22.10
CA SER A 126 -1.92 3.39 -22.02
C SER A 126 -3.43 3.53 -22.19
N THR A 127 -4.02 2.68 -23.03
CA THR A 127 -5.48 2.46 -23.06
C THR A 127 -5.93 1.35 -22.12
N VAL A 128 -4.99 0.76 -21.37
CA VAL A 128 -5.21 -0.36 -20.46
C VAL A 128 -5.62 0.19 -19.10
N GLY A 129 -6.78 -0.23 -18.59
CA GLY A 129 -7.22 0.08 -17.24
C GLY A 129 -6.28 -0.56 -16.22
N ALA A 130 -6.08 0.10 -15.08
CA ALA A 130 -5.24 -0.43 -14.01
C ALA A 130 -5.85 -0.21 -12.64
N TYR A 131 -5.67 -1.19 -11.77
CA TYR A 131 -6.10 -1.17 -10.38
C TYR A 131 -4.91 -1.37 -9.47
N PHE A 132 -4.92 -0.69 -8.33
CA PHE A 132 -3.88 -0.81 -7.32
C PHE A 132 -4.57 -1.14 -6.00
N ASP A 133 -3.97 -2.05 -5.25
CA ASP A 133 -4.48 -2.44 -3.94
C ASP A 133 -3.32 -2.68 -2.96
N ASP A 134 -3.66 -2.72 -1.67
CA ASP A 134 -2.76 -3.01 -0.55
C ASP A 134 -1.44 -2.23 -0.60
N VAL A 135 -1.53 -0.91 -0.77
CA VAL A 135 -0.36 -0.04 -0.71
C VAL A 135 0.18 -0.01 0.72
N ARG A 136 1.43 -0.44 0.89
CA ARG A 136 2.12 -0.47 2.19
C ARG A 136 3.38 0.38 2.15
N PHE A 137 3.67 0.99 3.30
CA PHE A 137 4.87 1.75 3.57
C PHE A 137 5.31 1.44 5.00
N TYR A 138 6.48 0.81 5.18
CA TYR A 138 6.95 0.41 6.50
C TYR A 138 8.48 0.43 6.60
N PRO A 139 9.07 0.52 7.82
CA PRO A 139 10.52 0.56 7.99
C PRO A 139 11.22 -0.66 7.39
N TYR A 140 12.41 -0.48 6.82
CA TYR A 140 13.15 -1.57 6.16
C TYR A 140 13.48 -2.76 7.09
N ASN A 141 13.81 -2.47 8.35
CA ASN A 141 14.04 -3.50 9.37
C ASN A 141 12.75 -3.87 10.15
N GLY A 142 11.59 -3.47 9.63
CA GLY A 142 10.28 -3.78 10.20
C GLY A 142 9.60 -4.92 9.45
N ASN A 143 8.65 -5.56 10.12
CA ASN A 143 7.72 -6.50 9.50
C ASN A 143 6.31 -5.91 9.60
N MET A 144 5.52 -6.05 8.53
CA MET A 144 4.14 -5.59 8.48
C MET A 144 3.22 -6.77 8.24
N LYS A 145 2.24 -6.92 9.13
CA LYS A 145 1.14 -7.87 9.02
C LYS A 145 -0.18 -7.12 9.15
N SER A 146 -1.13 -7.43 8.28
CA SER A 146 -2.45 -6.80 8.29
C SER A 146 -3.52 -7.84 8.59
N PHE A 147 -4.59 -7.41 9.26
CA PHE A 147 -5.72 -8.25 9.63
C PHE A 147 -6.99 -7.58 9.11
N VAL A 148 -7.76 -8.33 8.33
CA VAL A 148 -9.04 -7.90 7.78
C VAL A 148 -10.14 -8.54 8.62
N TYR A 149 -11.01 -7.72 9.17
CA TYR A 149 -12.15 -8.16 9.97
C TYR A 149 -13.46 -7.88 9.24
N ASP A 150 -14.43 -8.76 9.43
CA ASP A 150 -15.82 -8.54 9.03
C ASP A 150 -16.42 -7.39 9.86
N GLU A 151 -17.14 -6.47 9.21
CA GLU A 151 -17.69 -5.28 9.89
C GLU A 151 -18.81 -5.63 10.88
N ASP A 152 -19.65 -6.60 10.53
CA ASP A 152 -20.86 -6.94 11.28
C ASP A 152 -20.53 -7.75 12.54
N ASN A 153 -19.69 -8.77 12.39
CA ASN A 153 -19.41 -9.74 13.45
C ASN A 153 -17.98 -9.67 14.01
N ARG A 154 -17.10 -8.84 13.43
CA ARG A 154 -15.69 -8.66 13.82
C ARG A 154 -14.86 -9.94 13.79
N ARG A 155 -15.25 -10.94 12.99
CA ARG A 155 -14.42 -12.14 12.80
C ARG A 155 -13.25 -11.84 11.88
N LEU A 156 -12.12 -12.48 12.14
CA LEU A 156 -10.93 -12.38 11.30
C LEU A 156 -11.22 -13.07 9.96
N MET A 157 -11.26 -12.32 8.86
CA MET A 157 -11.57 -12.82 7.52
C MET A 157 -10.31 -13.12 6.72
N ALA A 158 -9.29 -12.28 6.86
CA ALA A 158 -8.01 -12.50 6.22
C ALA A 158 -6.84 -11.97 7.05
N GLU A 159 -5.71 -12.64 6.94
CA GLU A 159 -4.42 -12.16 7.42
C GLU A 159 -3.50 -11.99 6.21
N LEU A 160 -2.94 -10.80 6.03
CA LEU A 160 -1.95 -10.54 4.99
C LEU A 160 -0.55 -10.55 5.61
N ASP A 161 0.30 -11.47 5.16
CA ASP A 161 1.65 -11.64 5.71
C ASP A 161 2.64 -10.55 5.26
N GLU A 162 3.91 -10.67 5.66
CA GLU A 162 4.99 -9.74 5.29
C GLU A 162 5.17 -9.53 3.78
N ASN A 163 4.81 -10.53 2.98
CA ASN A 163 4.91 -10.49 1.54
C ASN A 163 3.61 -10.05 0.86
N ASN A 164 2.59 -9.73 1.67
CA ASN A 164 1.25 -9.37 1.26
C ASN A 164 0.46 -10.52 0.63
N TYR A 165 0.79 -11.78 1.00
CA TYR A 165 -0.04 -12.93 0.67
C TYR A 165 -1.14 -13.12 1.70
N ALA A 166 -2.34 -13.42 1.21
CA ALA A 166 -3.51 -13.59 2.07
C ALA A 166 -3.66 -15.01 2.62
N THR A 167 -3.97 -15.12 3.91
CA THR A 167 -4.55 -16.31 4.53
C THR A 167 -6.00 -15.99 4.86
N PHE A 168 -6.94 -16.71 4.24
CA PHE A 168 -8.38 -16.52 4.38
C PHE A 168 -8.95 -17.49 5.41
N TYR A 169 -9.85 -16.97 6.24
CA TYR A 169 -10.58 -17.72 7.25
C TYR A 169 -12.07 -17.69 6.93
N GLU A 170 -12.67 -18.88 6.78
CA GLU A 170 -14.10 -19.01 6.49
C GLU A 170 -14.80 -19.67 7.67
N TYR A 171 -15.98 -19.14 8.00
CA TYR A 171 -16.78 -19.56 9.15
C TYR A 171 -18.16 -20.05 8.69
N ASP A 172 -18.78 -20.92 9.49
CA ASP A 172 -20.20 -21.25 9.36
C ASP A 172 -21.10 -20.16 9.96
N LEU A 173 -22.42 -20.38 9.87
CA LEU A 173 -23.42 -19.45 10.37
C LEU A 173 -23.35 -19.29 11.90
N GLU A 174 -22.99 -20.37 12.59
CA GLU A 174 -22.81 -20.43 14.05
C GLU A 174 -21.49 -19.80 14.52
N GLY A 175 -20.53 -19.56 13.61
CA GLY A 175 -19.23 -18.98 13.88
C GLY A 175 -18.08 -19.96 14.11
N GLY A 176 -18.27 -21.23 13.85
CA GLY A 176 -17.20 -22.21 13.77
C GLY A 176 -16.32 -21.99 12.54
N LEU A 177 -14.99 -22.08 12.70
CA LEU A 177 -14.04 -22.03 11.60
C LEU A 177 -14.15 -23.32 10.76
N ILE A 178 -14.56 -23.19 9.50
CA ILE A 178 -14.78 -24.32 8.60
C ILE A 178 -13.62 -24.53 7.63
N ARG A 179 -12.93 -23.45 7.23
CA ARG A 179 -11.87 -23.54 6.23
C ARG A 179 -10.81 -22.47 6.45
N VAL A 180 -9.56 -22.86 6.24
CA VAL A 180 -8.41 -21.94 6.12
C VAL A 180 -7.81 -22.14 4.75
N LYS A 181 -7.67 -21.06 4.00
CA LYS A 181 -7.04 -21.05 2.68
C LYS A 181 -5.85 -20.10 2.69
N LYS A 182 -4.81 -20.40 1.93
CA LYS A 182 -3.65 -19.53 1.79
C LYS A 182 -3.34 -19.30 0.32
N GLU A 183 -3.15 -18.04 0.00
CA GLU A 183 -2.65 -17.60 -1.29
C GLU A 183 -1.15 -17.93 -1.42
N THR A 184 -0.79 -18.37 -2.60
CA THR A 184 0.58 -18.67 -3.00
C THR A 184 0.79 -18.23 -4.45
N GLU A 185 2.02 -18.29 -4.93
CA GLU A 185 2.36 -18.03 -6.33
C GLU A 185 1.58 -18.89 -7.34
N ASN A 186 1.12 -20.08 -6.93
CA ASN A 186 0.36 -20.99 -7.79
C ASN A 186 -1.16 -20.89 -7.56
N GLY A 187 -1.61 -19.87 -6.81
CA GLY A 187 -3.01 -19.65 -6.47
C GLY A 187 -3.34 -20.00 -5.01
N VAL A 188 -4.64 -20.08 -4.72
CA VAL A 188 -5.17 -20.26 -3.36
C VAL A 188 -5.34 -21.74 -3.03
N TYR A 189 -4.64 -22.20 -1.99
CA TYR A 189 -4.71 -23.58 -1.50
C TYR A 189 -5.45 -23.67 -0.17
N THR A 190 -6.30 -24.68 -0.03
CA THR A 190 -6.91 -25.01 1.27
C THR A 190 -5.87 -25.69 2.17
N ILE A 191 -5.56 -25.07 3.30
CA ILE A 191 -4.67 -25.64 4.32
C ILE A 191 -5.46 -26.60 5.23
N GLN A 192 -6.65 -26.17 5.63
CA GLN A 192 -7.49 -26.91 6.56
C GLN A 192 -8.94 -26.80 6.14
N GLU A 193 -9.66 -27.91 6.19
CA GLU A 193 -11.10 -27.97 6.00
C GLU A 193 -11.71 -28.91 7.04
N THR A 194 -12.69 -28.40 7.80
CA THR A 194 -13.47 -29.20 8.74
C THR A 194 -14.82 -29.50 8.12
N ARG A 195 -15.15 -30.79 7.95
CA ARG A 195 -16.48 -31.22 7.50
C ARG A 195 -17.21 -31.91 8.64
N SER A 196 -18.15 -31.21 9.25
CA SER A 196 -19.05 -31.80 10.23
C SER A 196 -20.12 -32.63 9.50
N LYS A 197 -20.02 -33.97 9.57
CA LYS A 197 -21.13 -34.85 9.18
C LYS A 197 -22.12 -34.91 10.34
N THR A 198 -23.27 -34.25 10.21
CA THR A 198 -24.45 -34.63 11.00
C THR A 198 -24.99 -35.92 10.41
N ALA A 199 -24.53 -37.07 10.90
CA ALA A 199 -25.21 -38.33 10.66
C ALA A 199 -26.56 -38.26 11.39
N ARG A 200 -27.65 -38.33 10.63
CA ARG A 200 -29.00 -38.56 11.16
C ARG A 200 -29.36 -40.02 10.98
#